data_AF-A0A0D6P516-F1
#
_entry.id   AF-A0A0D6P516-F1
#
_cell.length_a   1.000
_cell.length_b   1.000
_cell.length_c   1.000
_cell.angle_alpha   90.00
_cell.angle_beta   90.00
_cell.angle_gamma   90.00
#
_symmetry.space_group_name_H-M   'P 1'
#
loop_
_entity.id
_entity.type
_entity.pdbx_description
1 polymer ?
#
loop_
_entity_poly.entity_id
_entity_poly.type
_entity_poly.pdbx_seq_one_letter_code
_entity_poly.pdbx_strand_id
1 'polypeptide(L)'
;MCEFETTLRELDAEWHVESGLVSACIPQARGGEVRLSIERLDGGGWDWVVWRVGAPAGDPSSGGVWSGVAPHRCDALLAVQAIARRIRLAPHQNPTSTTAGGGVAAAQRRVA
;
A
#
# COMPACT_ATOMS: atom_id res chain seq x y z
N MET A 1 10.46 18.95 4.24
CA MET A 1 10.49 17.77 3.35
C MET A 1 9.71 16.68 4.09
N CYS A 2 8.62 16.15 3.52
CA CYS A 2 7.78 15.18 4.22
C CYS A 2 8.48 13.82 4.33
N GLU A 3 8.39 13.14 5.49
CA GLU A 3 8.99 11.81 5.70
C GLU A 3 8.53 10.78 4.65
N PHE A 4 7.32 10.94 4.12
CA PHE A 4 6.77 10.10 3.06
C PHE A 4 7.55 10.21 1.74
N GLU A 5 7.84 11.42 1.27
CA GLU A 5 8.64 11.65 0.05
C GLU A 5 10.07 11.12 0.22
N THR A 6 10.63 11.27 1.43
CA THR A 6 11.94 10.71 1.78
C THR A 6 11.92 9.20 1.66
N THR A 7 10.86 8.55 2.14
CA THR A 7 10.72 7.09 2.04
C THR A 7 10.55 6.64 0.59
N LEU A 8 9.76 7.35 -0.22
CA LEU A 8 9.62 7.01 -1.64
C LEU A 8 10.98 7.07 -2.35
N ARG A 9 11.81 8.07 -2.06
CA ARG A 9 13.18 8.16 -2.58
C ARG A 9 14.08 7.03 -2.09
N GLU A 10 14.05 6.70 -0.80
CA GLU A 10 14.81 5.57 -0.24
C GLU A 10 14.43 4.23 -0.88
N LEU A 11 13.17 4.10 -1.29
CA LEU A 11 12.65 2.90 -1.93
C LEU A 11 12.85 2.87 -3.45
N ASP A 12 13.54 3.86 -4.03
CA ASP A 12 13.71 4.03 -5.48
C ASP A 12 12.36 4.06 -6.21
N ALA A 13 11.37 4.72 -5.59
CA ALA A 13 10.03 4.79 -6.11
C ALA A 13 9.91 5.87 -7.18
N GLU A 14 9.11 5.59 -8.21
CA GLU A 14 8.56 6.62 -9.09
C GLU A 14 7.19 7.02 -8.55
N TRP A 15 6.92 8.31 -8.34
CA TRP A 15 5.63 8.76 -7.82
C TRP A 15 5.09 9.98 -8.56
N HIS A 16 3.77 10.04 -8.64
CA HIS A 16 3.01 11.08 -9.32
C HIS A 16 1.95 11.62 -8.35
N VAL A 17 1.70 12.93 -8.44
CA VAL A 17 0.66 13.60 -7.65
C VAL A 17 -0.23 14.36 -8.62
N GLU A 18 -1.48 13.94 -8.74
CA GLU A 18 -2.45 14.53 -9.66
C GLU A 18 -3.79 14.72 -8.94
N SER A 19 -4.34 15.93 -8.94
CA SER A 19 -5.70 16.22 -8.45
C SER A 19 -6.04 15.68 -7.05
N GLY A 20 -5.05 15.61 -6.15
CA GLY A 20 -5.23 15.10 -4.78
C GLY A 20 -5.06 13.58 -4.63
N LEU A 21 -4.84 12.87 -5.74
CA LEU A 21 -4.33 11.49 -5.78
C LEU A 21 -2.81 11.51 -5.71
N VAL A 22 -2.25 10.70 -4.82
CA VAL A 22 -0.83 10.35 -4.81
C VAL A 22 -0.72 8.90 -5.24
N SER A 23 0.06 8.62 -6.28
CA SER A 23 0.36 7.26 -6.69
C SER A 23 1.87 7.05 -6.73
N ALA A 24 2.33 5.85 -6.37
CA ALA A 24 3.74 5.51 -6.51
C ALA A 24 3.92 4.05 -6.93
N CYS A 25 5.02 3.81 -7.64
CA CYS A 25 5.52 2.52 -8.06
C CYS A 25 6.89 2.28 -7.43
N ILE A 26 7.06 1.15 -6.76
CA ILE A 26 8.28 0.78 -6.05
C ILE A 26 8.80 -0.53 -6.65
N PRO A 27 9.89 -0.51 -7.41
CA PRO A 27 10.42 -1.70 -8.07
C PRO A 27 10.90 -2.74 -7.04
N GLN A 28 10.63 -4.04 -7.27
CA GLN A 28 11.07 -5.13 -6.41
C GLN A 28 12.37 -5.78 -6.92
N ALA A 29 13.33 -6.04 -6.02
CA ALA A 29 14.66 -6.53 -6.38
C ALA A 29 14.67 -7.91 -7.05
N ARG A 30 13.61 -8.71 -6.87
CA ARG A 30 13.45 -10.05 -7.46
C ARG A 30 12.49 -10.06 -8.65
N GLY A 31 12.19 -8.89 -9.23
CA GLY A 31 11.15 -8.71 -10.24
C GLY A 31 9.80 -8.38 -9.64
N GLY A 32 8.95 -7.74 -10.44
CA GLY A 32 7.67 -7.18 -10.01
C GLY A 32 7.79 -5.81 -9.36
N GLU A 33 6.65 -5.27 -8.94
CA GLU A 33 6.51 -3.91 -8.40
C GLU A 33 5.54 -3.91 -7.22
N VAL A 34 5.71 -2.95 -6.32
CA VAL A 34 4.68 -2.56 -5.35
C VAL A 34 4.10 -1.24 -5.80
N ARG A 35 2.79 -1.20 -5.96
CA ARG A 35 2.07 0.03 -6.28
C ARG A 35 1.29 0.49 -5.08
N LEU A 36 1.15 1.80 -4.95
CA LEU A 36 0.33 2.42 -3.92
C LEU A 36 -0.45 3.59 -4.51
N SER A 37 -1.61 3.85 -3.92
CA SER A 37 -2.38 5.06 -4.15
C SER A 37 -2.99 5.58 -2.85
N ILE A 38 -3.09 6.90 -2.75
CA ILE A 38 -3.74 7.61 -1.65
C ILE A 38 -4.61 8.70 -2.27
N GLU A 39 -5.90 8.68 -1.99
CA GLU A 39 -6.88 9.60 -2.56
C GLU A 39 -7.73 10.24 -1.48
N ARG A 40 -8.14 11.49 -1.68
CA ARG A 40 -9.09 12.17 -0.80
C ARG A 40 -10.51 11.73 -1.15
N LEU A 41 -11.29 11.36 -0.14
CA LEU A 41 -12.69 10.99 -0.32
C LEU A 41 -13.61 12.23 -0.32
N ASP A 42 -14.66 12.21 -1.15
CA ASP A 42 -15.67 13.28 -1.25
C ASP A 42 -16.39 13.54 0.09
N GLY A 43 -16.58 12.50 0.90
CA GLY A 43 -17.20 12.58 2.23
C GLY A 43 -16.25 13.03 3.35
N GLY A 44 -15.00 13.36 3.03
CA GLY A 44 -13.93 13.58 4.00
C GLY A 44 -13.17 12.30 4.33
N GLY A 45 -11.91 12.45 4.71
CA GLY A 45 -10.98 11.34 4.89
C GLY A 45 -10.15 11.02 3.65
N TRP A 46 -9.38 9.94 3.75
CA TRP A 46 -8.36 9.53 2.80
C TRP A 46 -8.42 8.02 2.63
N ASP A 47 -8.71 7.57 1.41
CA ASP A 47 -8.58 6.17 1.02
C ASP A 47 -7.14 5.89 0.61
N TRP A 48 -6.68 4.70 0.93
CA TRP A 48 -5.37 4.25 0.50
C TRP A 48 -5.38 2.77 0.18
N VAL A 49 -4.54 2.40 -0.78
CA VAL A 49 -4.32 1.00 -1.15
C VAL A 49 -2.87 0.79 -1.57
N VAL A 50 -2.35 -0.39 -1.25
CA VAL A 50 -1.02 -0.87 -1.61
C VAL A 50 -1.19 -2.28 -2.18
N TRP A 51 -0.55 -2.58 -3.30
CA TRP A 51 -0.65 -3.89 -3.92
C TRP A 51 0.62 -4.31 -4.63
N ARG A 52 0.78 -5.62 -4.82
CA ARG A 52 1.89 -6.20 -5.59
C ARG A 52 1.48 -6.45 -7.04
N VAL A 53 2.41 -6.22 -7.97
CA VAL A 53 2.25 -6.42 -9.41
C VAL A 53 3.39 -7.28 -9.94
N GLY A 54 3.10 -8.19 -10.86
CA GLY A 54 4.13 -8.88 -11.65
C GLY A 54 4.92 -9.95 -10.89
N ALA A 55 4.29 -10.61 -9.92
CA ALA A 55 4.95 -11.69 -9.21
C ALA A 55 5.22 -12.93 -10.08
N PRO A 56 6.28 -13.71 -9.77
CA PRO A 56 6.63 -14.88 -10.54
C PRO A 56 5.48 -15.90 -10.57
N ALA A 57 5.21 -16.41 -11.78
CA ALA A 57 4.20 -17.43 -12.01
C ALA A 57 4.45 -18.65 -11.11
N GLY A 58 3.44 -19.04 -10.33
CA GLY A 58 3.51 -20.20 -9.43
C GLY A 58 3.57 -19.86 -7.94
N ASP A 59 3.67 -18.58 -7.55
CA ASP A 59 3.54 -18.17 -6.15
C ASP A 59 2.14 -17.57 -5.88
N PRO A 60 1.19 -18.31 -5.25
CA PRO A 60 -0.12 -17.79 -4.90
C PRO A 60 -0.08 -16.74 -3.77
N SER A 61 1.06 -16.56 -3.10
CA SER A 61 1.28 -15.57 -2.02
C SER A 61 1.47 -14.15 -2.54
N SER A 62 1.38 -13.97 -3.85
CA SER A 62 2.00 -12.86 -4.53
C SER A 62 1.03 -11.77 -5.02
N GLY A 63 -0.28 -12.06 -4.95
CA GLY A 63 -1.35 -11.07 -5.06
C GLY A 63 -1.77 -10.59 -3.68
N GLY A 64 -0.98 -9.70 -3.09
CA GLY A 64 -1.35 -9.03 -1.84
C GLY A 64 -1.88 -7.64 -2.11
N VAL A 65 -3.06 -7.34 -1.57
CA VAL A 65 -3.67 -6.01 -1.57
C VAL A 65 -3.95 -5.63 -0.13
N TRP A 66 -3.52 -4.46 0.28
CA TRP A 66 -3.78 -3.86 1.58
C TRP A 66 -4.42 -2.52 1.37
N SER A 67 -5.54 -2.27 2.02
CA SER A 67 -6.24 -0.99 1.89
C SER A 67 -6.83 -0.57 3.22
N GLY A 68 -7.20 0.70 3.29
CA GLY A 68 -7.90 1.26 4.42
C GLY A 68 -8.32 2.69 4.16
N VAL A 69 -9.11 3.21 5.09
CA VAL A 69 -9.54 4.61 5.09
C VAL A 69 -9.04 5.25 6.37
N ALA A 70 -8.51 6.46 6.28
CA ALA A 70 -8.08 7.24 7.41
C ALA A 70 -8.76 8.62 7.44
N PRO A 71 -9.09 9.15 8.62
CA PRO A 71 -9.68 10.49 8.73
C PRO A 71 -8.68 11.59 8.33
N HIS A 72 -7.38 11.37 8.55
CA HIS A 72 -6.34 12.34 8.25
C HIS A 72 -5.34 11.81 7.22
N ARG A 73 -4.81 12.72 6.39
CA ARG A 73 -3.84 12.40 5.33
C ARG A 73 -2.59 11.75 5.88
N CYS A 74 -2.09 12.24 7.02
CA CYS A 74 -0.89 11.73 7.67
C CYS A 74 -1.02 10.25 8.04
N ASP A 75 -2.18 9.84 8.51
CA ASP A 75 -2.43 8.47 8.95
C ASP A 75 -2.43 7.50 7.77
N ALA A 76 -3.06 7.90 6.65
CA ALA A 76 -3.00 7.17 5.39
C ALA A 76 -1.55 7.04 4.87
N LEU A 77 -0.79 8.14 4.90
CA LEU A 77 0.62 8.14 4.49
C LEU A 77 1.47 7.20 5.35
N LEU A 78 1.31 7.24 6.67
CA LEU A 78 2.04 6.37 7.60
C LEU A 78 1.71 4.89 7.41
N ALA A 79 0.42 4.57 7.21
CA ALA A 79 -0.02 3.20 6.94
C ALA A 79 0.59 2.66 5.64
N VAL A 80 0.51 3.44 4.56
CA VAL A 80 1.09 3.08 3.26
C VAL A 80 2.61 2.93 3.36
N GLN A 81 3.30 3.85 4.03
CA GLN A 81 4.75 3.79 4.23
C GLN A 81 5.18 2.51 4.97
N ALA A 82 4.47 2.16 6.05
CA ALA A 82 4.74 0.96 6.83
C ALA A 82 4.53 -0.32 6.00
N ILE A 83 3.45 -0.37 5.22
CA ILE A 83 3.14 -1.52 4.36
C ILE A 83 4.14 -1.65 3.22
N ALA A 84 4.45 -0.56 2.51
CA ALA A 84 5.41 -0.55 1.41
C ALA A 84 6.80 -1.00 1.87
N ARG A 85 7.28 -0.47 3.02
CA ARG A 85 8.55 -0.90 3.64
C ARG A 85 8.50 -2.39 4.02
N ARG A 86 7.41 -2.86 4.62
CA ARG A 86 7.27 -4.26 5.01
C ARG A 86 7.29 -5.20 3.79
N ILE A 87 6.60 -4.86 2.71
CA ILE A 87 6.63 -5.65 1.49
C ILE A 87 8.03 -5.68 0.90
N ARG A 88 8.74 -4.54 0.90
CA ARG A 88 10.12 -4.45 0.42
C ARG A 88 11.09 -5.31 1.22
N LEU A 89 10.98 -5.29 2.55
CA LEU A 89 11.89 -6.00 3.47
C LEU A 89 11.55 -7.49 3.60
N ALA A 90 10.27 -7.86 3.45
CA ALA A 90 9.78 -9.22 3.60
C ALA A 90 8.78 -9.59 2.47
N PRO A 91 9.24 -9.69 1.21
CA PRO A 91 8.37 -9.91 0.05
C PRO A 91 7.60 -11.23 0.10
N HIS A 92 8.03 -12.22 0.90
CA HIS A 92 7.33 -13.50 1.05
C HIS A 92 6.35 -13.54 2.22
N GLN A 93 6.38 -12.54 3.09
CA GLN A 93 5.44 -12.46 4.20
C GLN A 93 4.21 -11.70 3.72
N ASN A 94 3.10 -12.43 3.59
CA ASN A 94 1.79 -11.80 3.62
C ASN A 94 1.66 -11.17 5.01
N PRO A 95 1.43 -9.84 5.15
CA PRO A 95 1.06 -9.24 6.41
C PRO A 95 -0.26 -9.89 6.82
N THR A 96 -0.17 -10.92 7.65
CA THR A 96 -1.32 -11.46 8.36
C THR A 96 -1.92 -10.27 9.10
N SER A 97 -3.19 -9.97 8.75
CA SER A 97 -4.08 -9.03 9.41
C SER A 97 -3.61 -8.71 10.82
N THR A 98 -2.83 -7.64 10.98
CA THR A 98 -2.53 -7.12 12.32
C THR A 98 -3.76 -6.31 12.67
N THR A 99 -4.75 -7.01 13.23
CA THR A 99 -5.88 -6.44 13.93
C THR A 99 -5.35 -5.73 15.17
N ALA A 100 -4.87 -4.50 15.00
CA ALA A 100 -4.68 -3.59 16.11
C ALA A 100 -5.99 -2.78 16.27
N GLY A 101 -6.91 -3.35 17.04
CA GLY A 101 -7.96 -2.63 17.79
C GLY A 101 -8.96 -1.78 17.00
N GLY A 102 -10.15 -2.34 16.75
CA GLY A 102 -11.34 -1.59 16.35
C GLY A 102 -12.15 -2.34 15.29
N GLY A 103 -13.18 -3.06 15.72
CA GLY A 103 -13.93 -3.97 14.87
C GLY A 103 -14.58 -3.29 13.66
N VAL A 104 -14.25 -3.78 12.47
CA VAL A 104 -15.19 -4.07 11.38
C VAL A 104 -14.57 -5.19 10.54
N ALA A 105 -15.36 -6.23 10.28
CA ALA A 105 -14.95 -7.43 9.58
C ALA A 105 -14.41 -7.10 8.19
N ALA A 106 -13.14 -7.46 7.93
CA ALA A 106 -12.61 -7.51 6.58
C ALA A 106 -13.40 -8.56 5.78
N ALA A 107 -14.36 -8.10 5.00
CA ALA A 107 -15.07 -8.92 4.03
C ALA A 107 -14.08 -9.33 2.93
N GLN A 108 -13.52 -10.54 3.05
CA GLN A 108 -12.93 -11.25 1.92
C GLN A 108 -14.04 -11.48 0.88
N ARG A 109 -14.13 -10.59 -0.11
CA ARG A 109 -14.91 -10.85 -1.32
C ARG A 109 -14.23 -12.00 -2.07
N ARG A 110 -14.75 -13.21 -1.90
CA ARG A 110 -14.54 -14.31 -2.85
C ARG A 110 -15.16 -13.89 -4.18
N VAL A 111 -14.33 -13.73 -5.20
CA VAL A 111 -14.81 -13.69 -6.58
C VAL A 111 -15.23 -15.12 -6.93
N ALA A 112 -16.51 -15.29 -7.25
CA ALA A 112 -17.08 -16.52 -7.80
C ALA A 112 -16.87 -16.57 -9.31
#